data_AF-A0A7K0ZC23-F1
#
_entry.id   AF-A0A7K0ZC23-F1
#
_cell.length_a   1.000
_cell.length_b   1.000
_cell.length_c   1.000
_cell.angle_alpha   90.00
_cell.angle_beta   90.00
_cell.angle_gamma   90.00
#
_symmetry.space_group_name_H-M   'P 1'
#
loop_
_entity.id
_entity.type
_entity.pdbx_description
1 polymer ?
#
loop_
_entity_poly.entity_id
_entity_poly.type
_entity_poly.pdbx_seq_one_letter_code
_entity_poly.pdbx_strand_id
1 'polypeptide(L)'
;MSNGDTSAASIDEVIPETKDRFKFSDFIGPAITFALFIGVWYLVSSVLLPPQKRFLLPTPHKVIQEGFLVWRTGERRGLQPILLSLWDSAKVALVGLAITIVIGTALATIMSSRRWLERATWPFLVAVQSAPILALTPLIRAL
;
A
#
# COMPACT_ATOMS: atom_id res chain seq x y z
N MET A 1 19.55 50.63 52.48
CA MET A 1 18.86 50.87 51.20
C MET A 1 19.30 49.78 50.24
N SER A 2 18.44 48.81 49.90
CA SER A 2 17.53 48.86 48.73
C SER A 2 18.33 48.57 47.45
N ASN A 3 18.10 47.56 46.61
CA ASN A 3 17.00 46.63 46.33
C ASN A 3 17.59 45.49 45.48
N GLY A 4 16.80 44.45 45.21
CA GLY A 4 16.72 44.01 43.81
C GLY A 4 16.81 42.52 43.53
N ASP A 5 15.88 41.74 44.11
CA ASP A 5 14.98 40.87 43.34
C ASP A 5 15.35 40.66 41.87
N THR A 6 16.19 39.68 41.54
CA THR A 6 16.32 39.19 40.15
C THR A 6 16.87 37.75 40.10
N SER A 7 16.30 36.84 40.89
CA SER A 7 16.56 35.39 40.71
C SER A 7 15.31 34.59 40.34
N ALA A 8 14.20 35.27 40.01
CA ALA A 8 12.90 34.67 39.73
C ALA A 8 12.43 34.84 38.28
N ALA A 9 13.30 35.21 37.35
CA ALA A 9 12.93 35.54 35.96
C ALA A 9 13.42 34.53 34.91
N SER A 10 13.78 33.31 35.31
CA SER A 10 14.16 32.24 34.36
C SER A 10 13.16 31.08 34.29
N ILE A 11 11.95 31.25 34.84
CA ILE A 11 10.85 30.27 34.75
C ILE A 11 9.75 30.84 33.83
N ASP A 12 10.13 31.27 32.64
CA ASP A 12 9.20 31.53 31.53
C ASP A 12 10.00 31.46 30.22
N GLU A 13 10.72 30.36 30.02
CA GLU A 13 11.07 29.95 28.65
C GLU A 13 9.78 29.43 28.01
N VAL A 14 9.00 30.38 27.51
CA VAL A 14 7.85 30.12 26.64
C VAL A 14 8.39 29.44 25.39
N ILE A 15 8.41 28.10 25.39
CA ILE A 15 8.61 27.32 24.19
C ILE A 15 7.57 27.82 23.18
N PRO A 16 7.97 28.39 22.04
CA PRO A 16 7.01 28.78 21.04
C PRO A 16 6.37 27.49 20.52
N GLU A 17 5.10 27.24 20.88
CA GLU A 17 4.25 26.36 20.09
C GLU A 17 4.15 26.98 18.70
N THR A 18 5.07 26.59 17.82
CA THR A 18 4.88 26.72 16.39
C THR A 18 3.66 25.85 16.06
N LYS A 19 2.52 26.51 16.07
CA LYS A 19 1.25 25.99 15.62
C LYS A 19 1.47 25.54 14.18
N ASP A 20 1.55 24.22 13.97
CA ASP A 20 1.67 23.60 12.65
C ASP A 20 0.51 24.05 11.77
N ARG A 21 0.74 25.14 11.05
CA ARG A 21 -0.18 25.60 10.03
C ARG A 21 0.02 24.64 8.88
N PHE A 22 -0.86 23.65 8.75
CA PHE A 22 -0.99 22.80 7.58
C PHE A 22 -0.73 23.64 6.31
N LYS A 23 0.48 23.50 5.76
CA LYS A 23 0.91 24.33 4.65
C LYS A 23 0.20 23.77 3.44
N PHE A 24 -0.78 24.52 2.93
CA PHE A 24 -1.48 24.22 1.68
C PHE A 24 -0.49 23.98 0.50
N SER A 25 0.73 24.53 0.62
CA SER A 25 1.86 24.30 -0.27
C SER A 25 2.33 22.84 -0.32
N ASP A 26 2.18 22.06 0.77
CA ASP A 26 2.58 20.65 0.81
C ASP A 26 1.57 19.77 0.05
N PHE A 27 0.35 20.24 -0.14
CA PHE A 27 -0.70 19.56 -0.92
C PHE A 27 -0.65 19.91 -2.42
N ILE A 28 -0.05 21.05 -2.78
CA ILE A 28 0.08 21.50 -4.18
C ILE A 28 0.98 20.56 -5.00
N GLY A 29 2.10 20.10 -4.45
CA GLY A 29 3.00 19.16 -5.13
C GLY A 29 2.32 17.84 -5.53
N PRO A 30 1.68 17.13 -4.57
CA PRO A 30 0.89 15.95 -4.84
C PRO A 30 -0.26 16.20 -5.82
N ALA A 31 -0.96 17.32 -5.69
CA ALA A 31 -2.10 17.65 -6.56
C ALA A 31 -1.68 17.86 -8.02
N ILE A 32 -0.58 18.57 -8.27
CA ILE A 32 -0.06 18.76 -9.64
C ILE A 32 0.37 17.43 -10.26
N THR A 33 1.06 16.58 -9.49
CA THR A 33 1.50 15.26 -9.94
C THR A 33 0.29 14.38 -10.29
N PHE A 34 -0.75 14.41 -9.46
CA PHE A 34 -2.00 13.70 -9.71
C PHE A 34 -2.71 14.22 -10.96
N ALA A 35 -2.81 15.53 -11.13
CA ALA A 35 -3.40 16.15 -12.32
C ALA A 35 -2.64 15.77 -13.60
N LEU A 36 -1.30 15.78 -13.55
CA LEU A 36 -0.45 15.36 -14.67
C LEU A 36 -0.68 13.89 -15.00
N PHE A 37 -0.73 13.01 -13.98
CA PHE A 37 -1.01 11.59 -14.17
C PHE A 37 -2.37 11.35 -14.84
N ILE A 38 -3.43 12.03 -14.36
CA ILE A 38 -4.77 11.95 -14.97
C ILE A 38 -4.75 12.48 -16.41
N GLY A 39 -4.03 13.58 -16.67
CA GLY A 39 -3.86 14.14 -18.00
C GLY A 39 -3.17 13.16 -18.96
N VAL A 40 -2.08 12.54 -18.53
CA VAL A 40 -1.36 11.50 -19.28
C VAL A 40 -2.27 10.29 -19.54
N TRP A 41 -3.02 9.84 -18.54
CA TRP A 41 -3.98 8.74 -18.71
C TRP A 41 -5.05 9.09 -19.75
N TYR A 42 -5.62 10.29 -19.68
CA TYR A 42 -6.59 10.74 -20.66
C TYR A 42 -5.98 10.76 -22.07
N LEU A 43 -4.79 11.35 -22.23
CA LEU A 43 -4.06 11.44 -23.50
C LEU A 43 -3.78 10.05 -24.10
N VAL A 44 -3.29 9.11 -23.29
CA VAL A 44 -2.98 7.75 -23.74
C VAL A 44 -4.26 7.01 -24.12
N SER A 45 -5.34 7.13 -23.34
CA SER A 45 -6.62 6.47 -23.62
C SER A 45 -7.36 7.07 -24.83
N SER A 46 -7.23 8.38 -25.06
CA SER A 46 -7.92 9.08 -26.14
C SER A 46 -7.15 9.05 -27.47
N VAL A 47 -5.82 9.26 -27.45
CA VAL A 47 -5.00 9.45 -28.66
C VAL A 47 -4.24 8.19 -29.05
N LEU A 48 -3.77 7.40 -28.08
CA LEU A 48 -2.78 6.34 -28.34
C LEU A 48 -3.38 4.93 -28.47
N LEU A 49 -4.60 4.70 -27.98
CA LEU A 49 -5.25 3.37 -28.02
C LEU A 49 -6.23 3.23 -29.19
N PRO A 50 -6.00 2.26 -30.12
CA PRO A 50 -7.00 1.85 -31.10
C PRO A 50 -8.29 1.37 -30.42
N PRO A 51 -9.48 1.54 -31.05
CA PRO A 51 -10.79 1.21 -30.46
C PRO A 51 -10.88 -0.21 -29.89
N GLN A 52 -10.13 -1.14 -30.48
CA GLN A 52 -10.09 -2.57 -30.14
C GLN A 52 -9.36 -2.85 -28.80
N LYS A 53 -8.43 -1.99 -28.37
CA LYS A 53 -7.67 -2.16 -27.10
C LYS A 53 -8.21 -1.29 -25.95
N ARG A 54 -9.24 -0.47 -26.19
CA ARG A 54 -9.91 0.35 -25.14
C ARG A 54 -10.61 -0.47 -24.05
N PHE A 55 -10.80 -1.77 -24.26
CA PHE A 55 -11.24 -2.67 -23.19
C PHE A 55 -10.15 -2.88 -22.12
N LEU A 56 -8.87 -2.79 -22.49
CA LEU A 56 -7.74 -2.95 -21.55
C LEU A 56 -7.49 -1.70 -20.69
N LEU A 57 -7.80 -0.51 -21.23
CA LEU A 57 -7.65 0.76 -20.52
C LEU A 57 -8.88 1.66 -20.78
N PRO A 58 -10.02 1.40 -20.13
CA PRO A 58 -11.19 2.25 -20.22
C PRO A 58 -10.84 3.69 -19.81
N THR A 59 -11.50 4.67 -20.43
CA THR A 59 -11.27 6.08 -20.09
C THR A 59 -11.57 6.32 -18.60
N PRO A 60 -10.81 7.18 -17.90
CA PRO A 60 -10.93 7.36 -16.45
C PRO A 60 -12.36 7.76 -16.01
N HIS A 61 -13.07 8.52 -16.84
CA HIS A 61 -14.47 8.86 -16.58
C HIS A 61 -15.41 7.65 -16.62
N LYS A 62 -15.17 6.68 -17.52
CA LYS A 62 -15.95 5.43 -17.59
C LYS A 62 -15.67 4.52 -16.40
N VAL A 63 -14.45 4.51 -15.87
CA VAL A 63 -14.14 3.76 -14.63
C VAL A 63 -14.95 4.30 -13.46
N ILE A 64 -15.02 5.63 -13.32
CA ILE A 64 -15.76 6.26 -12.23
C ILE A 64 -17.27 6.05 -12.42
N GLN A 65 -17.80 6.31 -13.61
CA GLN A 65 -19.25 6.20 -13.85
C GLN A 65 -19.76 4.76 -13.93
N GLU A 66 -19.11 3.89 -14.69
CA GLU A 66 -19.58 2.53 -14.93
C GLU A 66 -19.04 1.52 -13.90
N GLY A 67 -17.96 1.87 -13.19
CA GLY A 67 -17.33 1.04 -12.16
C GLY A 67 -17.72 1.43 -10.73
N PHE A 68 -17.53 2.70 -10.34
CA PHE A 68 -17.70 3.14 -8.95
C PHE A 68 -19.05 3.78 -8.63
N LEU A 69 -19.66 4.52 -9.55
CA LEU A 69 -20.91 5.25 -9.28
C LEU A 69 -22.16 4.39 -9.49
N VAL A 70 -22.02 3.16 -9.98
CA VAL A 70 -23.15 2.24 -10.18
C VAL A 70 -22.95 0.96 -9.38
N TRP A 71 -23.97 0.62 -8.58
CA TRP A 71 -23.96 -0.57 -7.72
C TRP A 71 -23.97 -1.88 -8.52
N ARG A 72 -24.84 -1.97 -9.54
CA ARG A 72 -24.93 -3.09 -10.48
C ARG A 72 -25.44 -2.59 -11.84
N THR A 73 -24.66 -2.77 -12.90
CA THR A 73 -25.09 -2.56 -14.30
C THR A 73 -24.95 -3.88 -15.06
N GLY A 74 -26.06 -4.59 -15.23
CA GLY A 74 -26.06 -5.96 -15.78
C GLY A 74 -25.30 -6.96 -14.91
N GLU A 75 -24.91 -8.10 -15.49
CA GLU A 75 -24.31 -9.22 -14.76
C GLU A 75 -22.80 -9.05 -14.46
N ARG A 76 -22.11 -8.12 -15.13
CA ARG A 76 -20.62 -8.06 -15.16
C ARG A 76 -20.00 -6.68 -14.93
N ARG A 77 -20.77 -5.62 -14.69
CA ARG A 77 -20.25 -4.25 -14.50
C ARG A 77 -20.83 -3.58 -13.26
N GLY A 78 -20.04 -2.71 -12.62
CA GLY A 78 -20.39 -1.99 -11.40
C GLY A 78 -19.54 -2.37 -10.19
N LEU A 79 -19.85 -1.79 -9.04
CA LEU A 79 -19.10 -1.95 -7.79
C LEU A 79 -19.17 -3.37 -7.23
N GLN A 80 -20.32 -4.02 -7.30
CA GLN A 80 -20.51 -5.34 -6.71
C GLN A 80 -19.51 -6.41 -7.21
N PRO A 81 -19.31 -6.64 -8.53
CA PRO A 81 -18.35 -7.65 -9.00
C PRO A 81 -16.90 -7.30 -8.63
N ILE A 82 -16.55 -6.02 -8.54
CA ILE A 82 -15.24 -5.55 -8.06
C ILE A 82 -15.07 -5.93 -6.59
N LEU A 83 -16.06 -5.63 -5.75
CA LEU A 83 -16.03 -5.93 -4.33
C LEU A 83 -16.03 -7.43 -4.06
N LEU A 84 -16.74 -8.21 -4.88
CA LEU A 84 -16.73 -9.68 -4.81
C LEU A 84 -15.34 -10.25 -5.15
N SER A 85 -14.72 -9.74 -6.21
CA SER A 85 -13.37 -10.15 -6.63
C SER A 85 -12.31 -9.74 -5.61
N LEU A 86 -12.48 -8.56 -5.00
CA LEU A 86 -11.66 -8.11 -3.87
C LEU A 86 -11.84 -9.04 -2.67
N TRP A 87 -13.07 -9.44 -2.37
CA TRP A 87 -13.38 -10.34 -1.27
C TRP A 87 -12.73 -11.72 -1.47
N ASP A 88 -12.76 -12.27 -2.69
CA ASP A 88 -12.10 -13.54 -2.98
C ASP A 88 -10.57 -13.43 -2.86
N SER A 89 -9.97 -12.33 -3.35
CA SER A 89 -8.54 -12.07 -3.18
C SER A 89 -8.17 -11.89 -1.70
N ALA A 90 -9.00 -11.17 -0.94
CA ALA A 90 -8.80 -10.93 0.48
C ALA A 90 -8.88 -12.23 1.30
N LYS A 91 -9.82 -13.14 0.97
CA LYS A 91 -9.88 -14.47 1.61
C LYS A 91 -8.59 -15.24 1.39
N VAL A 92 -8.11 -15.33 0.15
CA VAL A 92 -6.87 -16.05 -0.17
C VAL A 92 -5.68 -15.44 0.56
N ALA A 93 -5.59 -14.10 0.58
CA ALA A 93 -4.55 -13.38 1.32
C ALA A 93 -4.62 -13.63 2.83
N LEU A 94 -5.81 -13.62 3.43
CA LEU A 94 -6.02 -13.88 4.86
C LEU A 94 -5.65 -15.31 5.24
N VAL A 95 -6.03 -16.30 4.43
CA VAL A 95 -5.65 -17.70 4.65
C VAL A 95 -4.13 -17.86 4.55
N GLY A 96 -3.51 -17.28 3.51
CA GLY A 96 -2.05 -17.30 3.36
C GLY A 96 -1.32 -16.60 4.51
N LEU A 97 -1.86 -15.46 4.98
CA LEU A 97 -1.35 -14.72 6.13
C LEU A 97 -1.43 -15.56 7.40
N ALA A 98 -2.57 -16.19 7.68
CA ALA A 98 -2.76 -17.02 8.88
C ALA A 98 -1.77 -18.19 8.90
N ILE A 99 -1.61 -18.88 7.76
CA ILE A 99 -0.63 -19.97 7.61
C ILE A 99 0.79 -19.45 7.84
N THR A 100 1.14 -18.30 7.25
CA THR A 100 2.46 -17.68 7.39
C THR A 100 2.76 -17.28 8.82
N ILE A 101 1.78 -16.72 9.55
CA ILE A 101 1.93 -16.37 10.97
C ILE A 101 2.25 -17.61 11.79
N VAL A 102 1.50 -18.69 11.62
CA VAL A 102 1.71 -19.93 12.38
C VAL A 102 3.09 -20.52 12.09
N ILE A 103 3.43 -20.70 10.81
CA ILE A 103 4.71 -21.31 10.41
C ILE A 103 5.88 -20.40 10.77
N GLY A 104 5.79 -19.11 10.47
CA GLY A 104 6.83 -18.12 10.75
C GLY A 104 7.11 -17.98 12.25
N THR A 105 6.07 -17.94 13.08
CA THR A 105 6.23 -17.85 14.54
C THR A 105 6.83 -19.14 15.11
N ALA A 106 6.39 -20.31 14.64
CA ALA A 106 6.99 -21.58 15.06
C ALA A 106 8.48 -21.64 14.70
N LEU A 107 8.84 -21.24 13.48
CA LEU A 107 10.22 -21.21 13.03
C LEU A 107 11.07 -20.19 13.80
N ALA A 108 10.53 -19.01 14.08
CA ALA A 108 11.19 -18.00 14.91
C ALA A 108 11.42 -18.50 16.34
N THR A 109 10.47 -19.21 16.92
CA THR A 109 10.60 -19.81 18.27
C THR A 109 11.70 -20.88 18.29
N ILE A 110 11.78 -21.70 17.25
CA ILE A 110 12.85 -22.69 17.05
C ILE A 110 14.21 -21.99 16.97
N MET A 111 14.35 -20.94 16.16
CA MET A 111 15.58 -20.16 16.07
C MET A 111 15.96 -19.52 17.41
N SER A 112 14.99 -19.01 18.16
CA SER A 112 15.21 -18.41 19.48
C SER A 112 15.72 -19.40 20.53
N SER A 113 15.60 -20.71 20.30
CA SER A 113 16.01 -21.72 21.28
C SER A 113 17.53 -21.90 21.34
N ARG A 114 18.25 -21.87 20.20
CA ARG A 114 19.71 -22.09 20.16
C ARG A 114 20.37 -21.36 18.98
N ARG A 115 21.52 -20.71 19.25
CA ARG A 115 22.38 -20.03 18.24
C ARG A 115 22.89 -20.94 17.12
N TRP A 116 22.87 -22.26 17.30
CA TRP A 116 23.23 -23.22 16.24
C TRP A 116 22.07 -23.38 15.23
N LEU A 117 20.83 -23.43 15.73
CA LEU A 117 19.61 -23.53 14.91
C LEU A 117 19.42 -22.28 14.07
N GLU A 118 19.60 -21.11 14.67
CA GLU A 118 19.59 -19.83 13.96
C GLU A 118 20.55 -19.84 12.75
N ARG A 119 21.83 -20.19 12.98
CA ARG A 119 22.85 -20.23 11.92
C ARG A 119 22.58 -21.26 10.84
N ALA A 120 22.01 -22.41 11.18
CA ALA A 120 21.69 -23.45 10.21
C ALA A 120 20.47 -23.08 9.35
N THR A 121 19.46 -22.43 9.92
CA THR A 121 18.19 -22.13 9.23
C THR A 121 18.25 -20.82 8.44
N TRP A 122 19.10 -19.86 8.83
CA TRP A 122 19.23 -18.58 8.14
C TRP A 122 19.48 -18.65 6.62
N PRO A 123 20.42 -19.47 6.10
CA PRO A 123 20.65 -19.56 4.66
C PRO A 123 19.41 -20.06 3.89
N PHE A 124 18.65 -20.99 4.46
CA PHE A 124 17.43 -21.50 3.83
C PHE A 124 16.33 -20.44 3.77
N LEU A 125 16.20 -19.61 4.81
CA LEU A 125 15.23 -18.51 4.83
C LEU A 125 15.53 -17.47 3.76
N VAL A 126 16.79 -17.06 3.63
CA VAL A 126 17.21 -16.11 2.60
C VAL A 126 16.96 -16.68 1.20
N ALA A 127 17.28 -17.96 0.99
CA ALA A 127 17.02 -18.63 -0.29
C ALA A 127 15.52 -18.59 -0.65
N VAL A 128 14.64 -18.95 0.28
CA VAL A 128 13.17 -18.93 0.07
C VAL A 128 12.65 -17.51 -0.18
N GLN A 129 13.13 -16.50 0.55
CA GLN A 129 12.71 -15.10 0.37
C GLN A 129 13.14 -14.50 -0.97
N SER A 130 14.24 -15.00 -1.52
CA SER A 130 14.76 -14.55 -2.82
C SER A 130 14.15 -15.27 -4.02
N ALA A 131 13.40 -16.36 -3.81
CA ALA A 131 12.83 -17.15 -4.88
C ALA A 131 11.75 -16.34 -5.64
N PRO A 132 11.86 -16.18 -6.98
CA PRO A 132 10.89 -15.40 -7.73
C PRO A 132 9.57 -16.16 -7.85
N ILE A 133 8.45 -15.47 -7.58
CA ILE A 133 7.11 -16.07 -7.67
C ILE A 133 6.80 -16.62 -9.08
N LEU A 134 7.39 -16.01 -10.12
CA LEU A 134 7.24 -16.43 -11.52
C LEU A 134 7.87 -17.81 -11.82
N ALA A 135 8.84 -18.26 -11.02
CA ALA A 135 9.41 -19.60 -11.16
C ALA A 135 8.55 -20.67 -10.46
N LEU A 136 7.73 -20.27 -9.47
CA LEU A 136 6.88 -21.18 -8.71
C LEU A 136 5.58 -21.52 -9.45
N THR A 137 5.00 -20.58 -10.21
CA THR A 137 3.79 -20.81 -11.01
C THR A 137 3.89 -22.02 -11.96
N PRO A 138 4.95 -22.19 -12.77
CA PRO A 138 5.07 -23.35 -13.65
C PRO A 138 5.29 -24.68 -12.91
N LEU A 139 5.85 -24.68 -11.70
CA LEU A 139 6.02 -25.88 -10.87
C LEU A 139 4.68 -26.34 -10.28
N ILE A 140 3.89 -25.40 -9.76
CA ILE A 140 2.58 -25.69 -9.15
C ILE A 140 1.60 -26.27 -10.18
N ARG A 141 1.64 -25.80 -11.44
CA ARG A 141 0.78 -26.35 -12.51
C ARG A 141 1.23 -27.71 -13.04
N ALA A 142 2.46 -28.11 -12.77
CA ALA A 142 3.06 -29.35 -13.27
C ALA A 142 2.94 -30.51 -12.27
N LEU A 143 2.70 -30.20 -10.99
CA LEU A 143 2.22 -31.14 -9.97
C LEU A 143 0.72 -31.41 -10.16
#